data_AF-A0A969E379-F1
#
_entry.id   AF-A0A969E379-F1
#
_cell.length_a   1.000
_cell.length_b   1.000
_cell.length_c   1.000
_cell.angle_alpha   90.00
_cell.angle_beta   90.00
_cell.angle_gamma   90.00
#
_symmetry.space_group_name_H-M   'P 1'
#
loop_
_entity.id
_entity.type
_entity.pdbx_description
1 polymer ?
#
loop_
_entity_poly.entity_id
_entity_poly.type
_entity_poly.pdbx_seq_one_letter_code
_entity_poly.pdbx_strand_id
1 'polypeptide(L)'
;MKKENIAKNYIFAFLITTLFGFGACSSPQKLYENGNYDEAISLAVKRMHERKVKEKDVQTLAEAFNYINTRDAERLSRLRAQRTDDSWAEIHDNAQRISTRQELLKPFLAFDESKYFGKLADLHFENGINVIISEARDGAAAYFYATANEKLNRARTEQRLLARDAYRDFQRVFILFSRLQKREAIAR
;
A
#
# COMPACT_ATOMS: atom_id res chain seq x y z
N MET A 1 38.64 -34.20 23.13
CA MET A 1 38.69 -33.15 22.09
C MET A 1 37.93 -33.50 20.80
N LYS A 2 38.07 -34.70 20.19
CA LYS A 2 37.44 -35.00 18.88
C LYS A 2 35.90 -35.05 18.88
N LYS A 3 35.26 -35.56 19.96
CA LYS A 3 33.79 -35.64 20.09
C LYS A 3 33.10 -34.27 20.26
N GLU A 4 33.78 -33.30 20.87
CA GLU A 4 33.23 -31.96 21.11
C GLU A 4 33.10 -31.15 19.82
N ASN A 5 34.08 -31.24 18.92
CA ASN A 5 34.04 -30.56 17.62
C ASN A 5 32.96 -31.15 16.70
N ILE A 6 32.69 -32.44 16.82
CA ILE A 6 31.63 -33.10 16.06
C ILE A 6 30.25 -32.58 16.52
N ALA A 7 30.01 -32.48 17.83
CA ALA A 7 28.77 -31.92 18.37
C ALA A 7 28.57 -30.44 17.97
N LYS A 8 29.64 -29.63 18.00
CA LYS A 8 29.61 -28.22 17.55
C LYS A 8 29.29 -28.09 16.05
N ASN A 9 29.80 -28.99 15.21
CA ASN A 9 29.48 -29.01 13.78
C ASN A 9 28.00 -29.37 13.51
N TYR A 10 27.41 -30.28 14.27
CA TYR A 10 25.98 -30.60 14.14
C TYR A 10 25.08 -29.46 14.63
N ILE A 11 25.46 -28.78 15.72
CA ILE A 11 24.74 -27.58 16.20
C ILE A 11 24.82 -26.45 15.15
N PHE A 12 25.99 -26.23 14.54
CA PHE A 12 26.17 -25.22 13.50
C PHE A 12 25.39 -25.56 12.21
N ALA A 13 25.38 -26.83 11.80
CA ALA A 13 24.58 -27.29 10.67
C ALA A 13 23.06 -27.17 10.92
N PHE A 14 22.60 -27.46 12.14
CA PHE A 14 21.20 -27.27 12.54
C PHE A 14 20.78 -25.79 12.51
N LEU A 15 21.67 -24.89 12.95
CA LEU A 15 21.46 -23.43 12.93
C LEU A 15 21.39 -22.86 11.51
N ILE A 16 22.20 -23.37 10.58
CA ILE A 16 22.13 -22.97 9.16
C ILE A 16 20.84 -23.49 8.52
N THR A 17 20.44 -24.72 8.81
CA THR A 17 19.23 -25.33 8.20
C THR A 17 17.95 -24.65 8.67
N THR A 18 17.90 -24.17 9.92
CA THR A 18 16.77 -23.36 10.43
C THR A 18 16.74 -21.94 9.86
N LEU A 19 17.90 -21.35 9.52
CA LEU A 19 17.98 -20.01 8.92
C LEU A 19 17.43 -19.96 7.48
N PHE A 20 17.48 -21.06 6.74
CA PHE A 20 16.99 -21.16 5.35
C PHE A 20 15.59 -21.80 5.20
N GLY A 21 14.96 -22.22 6.30
CA GLY A 21 13.73 -23.03 6.28
C GLY A 21 12.40 -22.30 6.06
N PHE A 22 12.37 -20.97 5.96
CA PHE A 22 11.12 -20.19 5.88
C PHE A 22 10.96 -19.40 4.58
N GLY A 23 11.33 -19.99 3.45
CA GLY A 23 10.78 -19.59 2.16
C GLY A 23 9.33 -20.04 2.06
N ALA A 24 8.42 -19.44 2.84
CA ALA A 24 7.01 -19.75 2.74
C ALA A 24 6.54 -19.37 1.33
N CYS A 25 6.37 -20.38 0.47
CA CYS A 25 5.62 -20.23 -0.77
C CYS A 25 4.17 -19.95 -0.37
N SER A 26 3.85 -18.69 -0.09
CA SER A 26 2.52 -18.26 0.28
C SER A 26 1.62 -18.40 -0.94
N SER A 27 0.41 -18.91 -0.73
CA SER A 27 -0.65 -18.82 -1.73
C SER A 27 -1.44 -17.54 -1.48
N PRO A 28 -2.08 -16.93 -2.51
CA PRO A 28 -2.98 -15.81 -2.31
C PRO A 28 -3.98 -16.07 -1.18
N GLN A 29 -4.55 -17.28 -1.14
CA GLN A 29 -5.52 -17.66 -0.10
C GLN A 29 -4.93 -17.58 1.31
N LYS A 30 -3.70 -18.08 1.50
CA LYS A 30 -3.03 -18.01 2.80
C LYS A 30 -2.72 -16.56 3.21
N LEU A 31 -2.39 -15.70 2.24
CA LEU A 31 -2.19 -14.26 2.50
C LEU A 31 -3.50 -13.60 2.92
N TYR A 32 -4.60 -13.91 2.23
CA TYR A 32 -5.94 -13.45 2.58
C TYR A 32 -6.34 -13.87 4.00
N GLU A 33 -6.18 -15.15 4.34
CA GLU A 33 -6.50 -15.71 5.66
C GLU A 33 -5.66 -15.07 6.78
N ASN A 34 -4.44 -14.64 6.48
CA ASN A 34 -3.55 -13.94 7.40
C ASN A 34 -3.84 -12.42 7.51
N GLY A 35 -4.81 -11.90 6.75
CA GLY A 35 -5.11 -10.47 6.69
C GLY A 35 -4.18 -9.65 5.78
N ASN A 36 -3.30 -10.29 5.01
CA ASN A 36 -2.40 -9.66 4.05
C ASN A 36 -3.12 -9.45 2.70
N TYR A 37 -4.21 -8.68 2.70
CA TYR A 37 -5.10 -8.54 1.54
C TYR A 37 -4.41 -7.95 0.30
N ASP A 38 -3.60 -6.91 0.46
CA ASP A 38 -2.89 -6.26 -0.67
C ASP A 38 -1.89 -7.21 -1.34
N GLU A 39 -1.21 -8.02 -0.52
CA GLU A 39 -0.28 -9.04 -1.00
C GLU A 39 -1.04 -10.19 -1.67
N ALA A 40 -2.20 -10.59 -1.13
CA ALA A 40 -3.07 -11.60 -1.73
C ALA A 40 -3.55 -11.16 -3.13
N ILE A 41 -4.01 -9.91 -3.27
CA ILE A 41 -4.45 -9.30 -4.54
C ILE A 41 -3.31 -9.32 -5.55
N SER A 42 -2.16 -8.74 -5.17
CA SER A 42 -1.01 -8.63 -6.08
C SER A 42 -0.47 -9.99 -6.52
N LEU A 43 -0.39 -10.96 -5.61
CA LEU A 43 0.06 -12.31 -5.93
C LEU A 43 -0.95 -13.06 -6.82
N ALA A 44 -2.26 -12.92 -6.57
CA ALA A 44 -3.29 -13.51 -7.40
C ALA A 44 -3.25 -12.94 -8.83
N VAL A 45 -3.20 -11.62 -8.97
CA VAL A 45 -3.03 -10.91 -10.24
C VAL A 45 -1.79 -11.40 -10.98
N LYS A 46 -0.64 -11.46 -10.30
CA LYS A 46 0.61 -11.95 -10.88
C LYS A 46 0.48 -13.38 -11.39
N ARG A 47 -0.11 -14.28 -10.61
CA ARG A 47 -0.32 -15.69 -11.00
C ARG A 47 -1.25 -15.83 -12.20
N MET A 48 -2.29 -15.00 -12.27
CA MET A 48 -3.21 -14.97 -13.40
C MET A 48 -2.55 -14.46 -14.69
N HIS A 49 -1.54 -13.60 -14.58
CA HIS A 49 -0.77 -13.11 -15.72
C HIS A 49 0.30 -14.11 -16.19
N GLU A 50 1.04 -14.72 -15.26
CA GLU A 50 2.18 -15.60 -15.57
C GLU A 50 1.77 -17.05 -15.91
N ARG A 51 0.58 -17.47 -15.51
CA ARG A 51 0.14 -18.87 -15.58
C ARG A 51 -1.30 -18.97 -16.06
N LYS A 52 -1.74 -20.21 -16.35
CA LYS A 52 -3.16 -20.51 -16.58
C LYS A 52 -4.00 -20.02 -15.39
N VAL A 53 -4.98 -19.16 -15.67
CA VAL A 53 -5.92 -18.63 -14.68
C VAL A 53 -6.59 -19.77 -13.93
N LYS A 54 -6.53 -19.72 -12.60
CA LYS A 54 -7.16 -20.69 -11.70
C LYS A 54 -8.32 -20.04 -10.98
N GLU A 55 -9.43 -20.78 -10.88
CA GLU A 55 -10.63 -20.32 -10.17
C GLU A 55 -10.35 -19.85 -8.74
N LYS A 56 -9.50 -20.58 -8.01
CA LYS A 56 -9.11 -20.22 -6.64
C LYS A 56 -8.40 -18.86 -6.58
N ASP A 57 -7.49 -18.59 -7.52
CA ASP A 57 -6.77 -17.31 -7.53
C ASP A 57 -7.74 -16.16 -7.85
N VAL A 58 -8.71 -16.36 -8.77
CA VAL A 58 -9.75 -15.37 -9.07
C VAL A 58 -10.68 -15.14 -7.88
N GLN A 59 -11.09 -16.21 -7.20
CA GLN A 59 -11.95 -16.11 -6.02
C GLN A 59 -11.26 -15.34 -4.89
N THR A 60 -10.02 -15.71 -4.55
CA THR A 60 -9.26 -14.98 -3.53
C THR A 60 -9.07 -13.52 -3.91
N LEU A 61 -8.79 -13.23 -5.19
CA LEU A 61 -8.68 -11.87 -5.70
C LEU A 61 -9.95 -11.06 -5.43
N ALA A 62 -11.11 -11.60 -5.80
CA ALA A 62 -12.39 -10.93 -5.65
C ALA A 62 -12.76 -10.70 -4.18
N GLU A 63 -12.61 -11.72 -3.34
CA GLU A 63 -12.87 -11.63 -1.90
C GLU A 63 -11.95 -10.60 -1.22
N ALA A 64 -10.63 -10.71 -1.47
CA ALA A 64 -9.64 -9.80 -0.90
C ALA A 64 -9.88 -8.35 -1.35
N PHE A 65 -10.11 -8.13 -2.64
CA PHE A 65 -10.34 -6.81 -3.20
C PHE A 65 -11.62 -6.19 -2.63
N ASN A 66 -12.76 -6.88 -2.71
CA ASN A 66 -14.02 -6.33 -2.23
C ASN A 66 -13.97 -6.01 -0.74
N TYR A 67 -13.39 -6.90 0.07
CA TYR A 67 -13.24 -6.65 1.50
C TYR A 67 -12.38 -5.42 1.78
N ILE A 68 -11.15 -5.40 1.25
CA ILE A 68 -10.18 -4.36 1.60
C ILE A 68 -10.56 -3.00 1.00
N ASN A 69 -11.10 -2.99 -0.21
CA ASN A 69 -11.47 -1.77 -0.91
C ASN A 69 -12.69 -1.12 -0.24
N THR A 70 -13.69 -1.91 0.15
CA THR A 70 -14.86 -1.41 0.90
C THR A 70 -14.43 -0.82 2.24
N ARG A 71 -13.59 -1.52 3.02
CA ARG A 71 -13.08 -1.03 4.30
C ARG A 71 -12.34 0.31 4.17
N ASP A 72 -11.47 0.41 3.16
CA ASP A 72 -10.70 1.63 2.93
C ASP A 72 -11.59 2.77 2.42
N ALA A 73 -12.56 2.49 1.53
CA ALA A 73 -13.54 3.46 1.07
C ALA A 73 -14.40 4.02 2.22
N GLU A 74 -14.83 3.17 3.16
CA GLU A 74 -15.53 3.62 4.36
C GLU A 74 -14.64 4.50 5.26
N ARG A 75 -13.36 4.14 5.42
CA ARG A 75 -12.41 4.98 6.17
C ARG A 75 -12.23 6.33 5.50
N LEU A 76 -12.09 6.35 4.17
CA LEU A 76 -11.99 7.56 3.37
C LEU A 76 -13.23 8.45 3.55
N SER A 77 -14.43 7.86 3.51
CA SER A 77 -15.70 8.56 3.75
C SER A 77 -15.74 9.19 5.15
N ARG A 78 -15.35 8.44 6.19
CA ARG A 78 -15.29 8.97 7.57
C ARG A 78 -14.29 10.11 7.72
N LEU A 79 -13.10 9.99 7.13
CA LEU A 79 -12.08 11.05 7.18
C LEU A 79 -12.57 12.34 6.50
N ARG A 80 -13.19 12.22 5.32
CA ARG A 80 -13.75 13.36 4.60
C ARG A 80 -14.89 14.05 5.37
N ALA A 81 -15.67 13.28 6.13
CA ALA A 81 -16.74 13.82 6.97
C ALA A 81 -16.22 14.61 8.18
N GLN A 82 -15.05 14.24 8.74
CA GLN A 82 -14.46 14.90 9.92
C GLN A 82 -13.92 16.31 9.62
N ARG A 83 -13.49 16.57 8.39
CA ARG A 83 -13.02 17.89 7.92
C ARG A 83 -11.92 18.52 8.78
N THR A 84 -10.96 17.74 9.27
CA THR A 84 -9.80 18.25 10.01
C THR A 84 -8.60 18.45 9.09
N ASP A 85 -7.83 19.52 9.27
CA ASP A 85 -6.69 19.84 8.39
C ASP A 85 -5.54 18.83 8.47
N ASP A 86 -5.41 18.11 9.58
CA ASP A 86 -4.40 17.05 9.74
C ASP A 86 -4.80 15.73 9.04
N SER A 87 -6.08 15.55 8.69
CA SER A 87 -6.58 14.34 8.04
C SER A 87 -6.18 14.21 6.58
N TRP A 88 -5.80 15.31 5.92
CA TRP A 88 -5.48 15.33 4.48
C TRP A 88 -4.40 14.31 4.10
N ALA A 89 -3.38 14.15 4.94
CA ALA A 89 -2.31 13.19 4.70
C ALA A 89 -2.83 11.74 4.75
N GLU A 90 -3.74 11.44 5.67
CA GLU A 90 -4.35 10.11 5.78
C GLU A 90 -5.34 9.85 4.65
N ILE A 91 -6.17 10.83 4.29
CA ILE A 91 -7.07 10.78 3.12
C ILE A 91 -6.26 10.47 1.87
N HIS A 92 -5.13 11.16 1.67
CA HIS A 92 -4.25 10.95 0.52
C HIS A 92 -3.67 9.52 0.51
N ASP A 93 -3.12 9.03 1.62
CA ASP A 93 -2.56 7.68 1.68
C ASP A 93 -3.63 6.60 1.44
N ASN A 94 -4.80 6.74 2.07
CA ASN A 94 -5.90 5.79 1.92
C ASN A 94 -6.41 5.75 0.47
N ALA A 95 -6.71 6.92 -0.11
CA ALA A 95 -7.13 7.03 -1.50
C ALA A 95 -6.08 6.48 -2.47
N GLN A 96 -4.79 6.66 -2.15
CA GLN A 96 -3.72 6.13 -2.96
C GLN A 96 -3.67 4.60 -2.97
N ARG A 97 -3.94 3.95 -1.83
CA ARG A 97 -4.01 2.48 -1.74
C ARG A 97 -5.19 1.93 -2.55
N ILE A 98 -6.38 2.54 -2.42
CA ILE A 98 -7.56 2.21 -3.23
C ILE A 98 -7.22 2.29 -4.72
N SER A 99 -6.70 3.44 -5.16
CA SER A 99 -6.28 3.63 -6.56
C SER A 99 -5.29 2.56 -7.01
N THR A 100 -4.27 2.25 -6.20
CA THR A 100 -3.25 1.24 -6.56
C THR A 100 -3.87 -0.14 -6.81
N ARG A 101 -4.82 -0.58 -5.97
CA ARG A 101 -5.53 -1.85 -6.17
C ARG A 101 -6.36 -1.84 -7.44
N GLN A 102 -7.07 -0.74 -7.70
CA GLN A 102 -7.91 -0.60 -8.90
C GLN A 102 -7.07 -0.61 -10.18
N GLU A 103 -5.91 0.05 -10.18
CA GLU A 103 -4.98 0.05 -11.33
C GLU A 103 -4.43 -1.36 -11.62
N LEU A 104 -4.15 -2.17 -10.60
CA LEU A 104 -3.69 -3.56 -10.78
C LEU A 104 -4.71 -4.43 -11.54
N LEU A 105 -5.99 -4.09 -11.47
CA LEU A 105 -7.08 -4.87 -12.06
C LEU A 105 -7.51 -4.39 -13.45
N LYS A 106 -7.17 -3.15 -13.83
CA LYS A 106 -7.52 -2.58 -15.14
C LYS A 106 -7.19 -3.50 -16.33
N PRO A 107 -6.01 -4.15 -16.39
CA PRO A 107 -5.71 -5.04 -17.51
C PRO A 107 -6.73 -6.18 -17.65
N PHE A 108 -7.26 -6.72 -16.55
CA PHE A 108 -8.19 -7.84 -16.57
C PHE A 108 -9.63 -7.44 -16.90
N LEU A 109 -10.03 -6.21 -16.54
CA LEU A 109 -11.34 -5.68 -16.91
C LEU A 109 -11.50 -5.43 -18.41
N ALA A 110 -10.40 -5.24 -19.13
CA ALA A 110 -10.42 -5.07 -20.58
C ALA A 110 -10.59 -6.38 -21.37
N PHE A 111 -10.48 -7.55 -20.71
CA PHE A 111 -10.61 -8.87 -21.36
C PHE A 111 -11.93 -9.55 -20.98
N ASP A 112 -12.88 -9.55 -21.91
CA ASP A 112 -14.24 -10.11 -21.74
C ASP A 112 -14.28 -11.66 -21.87
N GLU A 113 -13.23 -12.28 -22.42
CA GLU A 113 -13.26 -13.71 -22.81
C GLU A 113 -12.98 -14.70 -21.66
N SER A 114 -12.82 -14.23 -20.41
CA SER A 114 -12.51 -15.14 -19.30
C SER A 114 -13.77 -15.84 -18.76
N LYS A 115 -13.72 -17.17 -18.59
CA LYS A 115 -14.76 -17.95 -17.87
C LYS A 115 -15.10 -17.38 -16.48
N TYR A 116 -14.20 -16.58 -15.91
CA TYR A 116 -14.33 -16.02 -14.57
C TYR A 116 -14.76 -14.55 -14.55
N PHE A 117 -15.15 -13.98 -15.69
CA PHE A 117 -15.54 -12.57 -15.84
C PHE A 117 -16.63 -12.16 -14.84
N GLY A 118 -17.64 -13.01 -14.60
CA GLY A 118 -18.70 -12.72 -13.61
C GLY A 118 -18.17 -12.42 -12.20
N LYS A 119 -17.13 -13.14 -11.74
CA LYS A 119 -16.52 -12.87 -10.41
C LYS A 119 -15.74 -11.55 -10.38
N LEU A 120 -15.25 -11.09 -11.53
CA LEU A 120 -14.53 -9.82 -11.67
C LEU A 120 -15.46 -8.65 -11.97
N ALA A 121 -16.66 -8.91 -12.50
CA ALA A 121 -17.67 -7.90 -12.77
C ALA A 121 -18.27 -7.33 -11.48
N ASP A 122 -18.36 -8.14 -10.41
CA ASP A 122 -18.90 -7.75 -9.10
C ASP A 122 -17.88 -7.05 -8.19
N LEU A 123 -16.78 -6.55 -8.75
CA LEU A 123 -15.75 -5.85 -7.99
C LEU A 123 -16.20 -4.41 -7.65
N HIS A 124 -16.03 -4.02 -6.38
CA HIS A 124 -16.44 -2.70 -5.90
C HIS A 124 -15.36 -1.65 -6.18
N PHE A 125 -15.46 -0.95 -7.32
CA PHE A 125 -14.58 0.17 -7.65
C PHE A 125 -15.08 1.49 -7.05
N GLU A 126 -14.17 2.25 -6.46
CA GLU A 126 -14.40 3.63 -6.03
C GLU A 126 -14.19 4.58 -7.22
N ASN A 127 -15.27 5.25 -7.62
CA ASN A 127 -15.27 6.19 -8.74
C ASN A 127 -14.66 7.54 -8.32
N GLY A 128 -13.95 8.20 -9.23
CA GLY A 128 -13.39 9.53 -8.96
C GLY A 128 -12.24 9.56 -7.96
N ILE A 129 -11.66 8.40 -7.59
CA ILE A 129 -10.57 8.32 -6.61
C ILE A 129 -9.37 9.23 -6.92
N ASN A 130 -9.07 9.45 -8.21
CA ASN A 130 -7.97 10.32 -8.64
C ASN A 130 -8.21 11.80 -8.29
N VAL A 131 -9.46 12.24 -8.30
CA VAL A 131 -9.83 13.60 -7.85
C VAL A 131 -9.55 13.74 -6.36
N ILE A 132 -9.99 12.75 -5.57
CA ILE A 132 -9.75 12.71 -4.12
C ILE A 132 -8.25 12.71 -3.81
N ILE A 133 -7.44 11.95 -4.56
CA ILE A 133 -5.98 11.95 -4.40
C ILE A 133 -5.41 13.35 -4.65
N SER A 134 -5.82 14.03 -5.72
CA SER A 134 -5.32 15.38 -6.03
C SER A 134 -5.71 16.38 -4.94
N GLU A 135 -6.99 16.42 -4.55
CA GLU A 135 -7.48 17.31 -3.49
C GLU A 135 -6.76 17.08 -2.17
N ALA A 136 -6.63 15.81 -1.76
CA ALA A 136 -6.00 15.46 -0.49
C ALA A 136 -4.50 15.74 -0.48
N ARG A 137 -3.83 15.57 -1.63
CA ARG A 137 -2.42 15.95 -1.79
C ARG A 137 -2.24 17.44 -1.57
N ASP A 138 -3.06 18.26 -2.24
CA ASP A 138 -2.93 19.71 -2.20
C ASP A 138 -3.27 20.25 -0.80
N GLY A 139 -4.31 19.70 -0.16
CA GLY A 139 -4.65 19.97 1.25
C GLY A 139 -3.53 19.58 2.22
N ALA A 140 -2.96 18.38 2.07
CA ALA A 140 -1.87 17.92 2.92
C ALA A 140 -0.61 18.77 2.75
N ALA A 141 -0.29 19.15 1.51
CA ALA A 141 0.83 20.02 1.21
C ALA A 141 0.65 21.41 1.84
N ALA A 142 -0.54 22.01 1.70
CA ALA A 142 -0.86 23.29 2.33
C ALA A 142 -0.72 23.22 3.86
N TYR A 143 -1.27 22.17 4.48
CA TYR A 143 -1.19 21.95 5.92
C TYR A 143 0.26 21.82 6.41
N PHE A 144 1.05 20.94 5.79
CA PHE A 144 2.46 20.75 6.20
C PHE A 144 3.29 22.00 5.93
N TYR A 145 3.07 22.71 4.83
CA TYR A 145 3.78 23.95 4.53
C TYR A 145 3.48 25.05 5.55
N ALA A 146 2.21 25.25 5.90
CA ALA A 146 1.80 26.23 6.91
C ALA A 146 2.40 25.87 8.28
N THR A 147 2.28 24.62 8.69
CA THR A 147 2.82 24.09 9.95
C THR A 147 4.34 24.23 10.02
N ALA A 148 5.05 23.95 8.92
CA ALA A 148 6.50 24.08 8.84
C ALA A 148 6.94 25.54 9.03
N ASN A 149 6.26 26.48 8.39
CA ASN A 149 6.56 27.91 8.53
C ASN A 149 6.29 28.41 9.95
N GLU A 150 5.20 27.99 10.58
CA GLU A 150 4.92 28.32 11.98
C GLU A 150 6.05 27.82 12.90
N LYS A 151 6.41 26.53 12.78
CA LYS A 151 7.50 25.92 13.56
C LYS A 151 8.83 26.62 13.32
N LEU A 152 9.14 26.99 12.08
CA LEU A 152 10.37 27.69 11.75
C LEU A 152 10.42 29.11 12.35
N ASN A 153 9.29 29.83 12.36
CA ASN A 153 9.20 31.14 12.99
C ASN A 153 9.42 31.04 14.51
N ARG A 154 8.73 30.09 15.17
CA ARG A 154 8.90 29.82 16.60
C ARG A 154 10.30 29.31 16.96
N ALA A 155 10.96 28.59 16.06
CA ALA A 155 12.34 28.15 16.26
C ALA A 155 13.34 29.31 16.43
N ARG A 156 13.02 30.49 15.88
CA ARG A 156 13.86 31.69 15.98
C ARG A 156 13.79 32.34 17.36
N THR A 157 12.68 32.21 18.06
CA THR A 157 12.38 32.94 19.31
C THR A 157 12.28 32.04 20.54
N GLU A 158 11.84 30.78 20.38
CA GLU A 158 11.54 29.86 21.49
C GLU A 158 12.57 28.74 21.58
N GLN A 159 12.54 27.79 20.63
CA GLN A 159 13.27 26.53 20.73
C GLN A 159 13.84 26.12 19.37
N ARG A 160 15.19 26.11 19.26
CA ARG A 160 15.90 25.71 18.04
C ARG A 160 15.51 24.32 17.52
N LEU A 161 15.04 23.41 18.37
CA LEU A 161 14.62 22.06 17.96
C LEU A 161 13.42 22.07 16.99
N LEU A 162 12.55 23.09 17.06
CA LEU A 162 11.42 23.24 16.15
C LEU A 162 11.83 23.38 14.68
N ALA A 163 13.06 23.85 14.40
CA ALA A 163 13.58 23.92 13.04
C ALA A 163 13.73 22.53 12.39
N ARG A 164 14.01 21.49 13.18
CA ARG A 164 14.09 20.11 12.69
C ARG A 164 12.71 19.58 12.31
N ASP A 165 11.69 19.91 13.10
CA ASP A 165 10.32 19.50 12.82
C ASP A 165 9.76 20.25 11.61
N ALA A 166 10.06 21.55 11.47
CA ALA A 166 9.75 22.31 10.26
C ALA A 166 10.38 21.68 9.01
N TYR A 167 11.65 21.30 9.08
CA TYR A 167 12.32 20.61 7.98
C TYR A 167 11.63 19.30 7.59
N ARG A 168 11.23 18.48 8.57
CA ARG A 168 10.48 17.23 8.32
C ARG A 168 9.15 17.50 7.62
N ASP A 169 8.43 18.56 8.01
CA ASP A 169 7.17 18.93 7.35
C ASP A 169 7.41 19.43 5.92
N PHE A 170 8.45 20.21 5.65
CA PHE A 170 8.83 20.55 4.27
C PHE A 170 9.21 19.33 3.43
N GLN A 171 9.89 18.34 4.02
CA GLN A 171 10.17 17.08 3.34
C GLN A 171 8.88 16.33 2.97
N ARG A 172 7.85 16.36 3.81
CA ARG A 172 6.54 15.76 3.49
C ARG A 172 5.91 16.45 2.28
N VAL A 173 5.93 17.78 2.21
CA VAL A 173 5.48 18.55 1.04
C VAL A 173 6.22 18.10 -0.21
N PHE A 174 7.55 18.03 -0.16
CA PHE A 174 8.37 17.60 -1.29
C PHE A 174 8.01 16.18 -1.77
N ILE A 175 7.80 15.24 -0.85
CA ILE A 175 7.45 13.85 -1.16
C ILE A 175 6.08 13.76 -1.87
N LEU A 176 5.10 14.56 -1.43
CA LEU A 176 3.76 14.58 -2.02
C LEU A 176 3.80 14.94 -3.51
N PHE A 177 4.62 15.90 -3.92
CA PHE A 177 4.74 16.32 -5.33
C PHE A 177 5.75 15.48 -6.14
N SER A 178 6.82 14.98 -5.52
CA SER A 178 7.82 14.15 -6.20
C SER A 178 7.23 12.82 -6.73
N ARG A 179 6.22 12.28 -6.05
CA ARG A 179 5.51 11.06 -6.49
C ARG A 179 4.72 11.28 -7.79
N LEU A 180 4.30 12.50 -8.11
CA LEU A 180 3.56 12.79 -9.35
C LEU A 180 4.46 12.79 -10.57
N GLN A 181 5.61 13.45 -10.49
CA GLN A 181 6.56 13.51 -11.62
C GLN A 181 6.94 12.10 -12.08
N LYS A 182 7.09 11.16 -11.15
CA LYS A 182 7.32 9.75 -11.48
C LYS A 182 6.12 9.08 -12.13
N ARG A 183 4.89 9.34 -11.68
CA ARG A 183 3.67 8.74 -12.24
C ARG A 183 3.35 9.27 -13.64
N GLU A 184 3.46 10.58 -13.86
CA GLU A 184 3.26 11.18 -15.18
C GLU A 184 4.32 10.75 -16.18
N ALA A 185 5.56 10.49 -15.74
CA ALA A 185 6.60 9.97 -16.59
C ALA A 185 6.38 8.50 -17.02
N ILE A 186 5.63 7.71 -16.23
CA ILE A 186 5.28 6.31 -16.55
C ILE A 186 4.03 6.23 -17.44
N ALA A 187 3.18 7.26 -17.43
CA ALA A 187 1.93 7.31 -18.20
C ALA A 187 2.09 7.89 -19.62
N ARG A 188 3.31 8.26 -20.03
CA ARG A 188 3.67 8.70 -21.40
C ARG A 188 4.46 7.61 -22.10
#